data_AF-A0A6P1NSZ8-F1
#
_entry.id   AF-A0A6P1NSZ8-F1
#
_cell.length_a   1.000
_cell.length_b   1.000
_cell.length_c   1.000
_cell.angle_alpha   90.00
_cell.angle_beta   90.00
_cell.angle_gamma   90.00
#
_symmetry.space_group_name_H-M   'P 1'
#
loop_
_entity.id
_entity.type
_entity.pdbx_description
1 polymer ?
#
loop_
_entity_poly.entity_id
_entity_poly.type
_entity_poly.pdbx_seq_one_letter_code
_entity_poly.pdbx_strand_id
1 'polypeptide(L)'
;MSQDTEHIHSLDPRVTRLHIEAEAEQEQKPQLDQLETYEVFHQQKEGKAFSYVGPVHGANEEIAFLFGKEQYSRRAACTGMWIVKTQRVFVTPYVDDNTSFYDTLQELAVTPEETEQTYEIFHLKKRGKAHVHAGTVTARSYEQALQVAKQTLNTPPVVNVWVVASQDVLREEQEKDIWLTTPEKKYREATAYRVQDKIDRFKAERQAQ
;
A
#
# COMPACT_ATOMS: atom_id res chain seq x y z
N MET A 1 -45.56 -39.55 -9.78
CA MET A 1 -44.24 -39.90 -9.23
C MET A 1 -43.77 -38.66 -8.49
N SER A 2 -43.98 -38.62 -7.17
CA SER A 2 -43.60 -37.48 -6.34
C SER A 2 -42.10 -37.56 -6.09
N GLN A 3 -41.38 -36.48 -6.39
CA GLN A 3 -39.97 -36.36 -6.03
C GLN A 3 -39.92 -36.08 -4.52
N ASP A 4 -39.25 -36.94 -3.75
CA ASP A 4 -38.96 -36.66 -2.35
C ASP A 4 -37.93 -35.52 -2.30
N THR A 5 -38.38 -34.32 -1.93
CA THR A 5 -37.51 -33.16 -1.78
C THR A 5 -36.74 -33.27 -0.46
N GLU A 6 -35.42 -33.40 -0.54
CA GLU A 6 -34.55 -33.41 0.64
C GLU A 6 -34.43 -31.99 1.23
N HIS A 7 -34.41 -31.87 2.57
CA HIS A 7 -34.35 -30.59 3.28
C HIS A 7 -33.09 -30.51 4.17
N ILE A 8 -32.53 -29.31 4.34
CA ILE A 8 -31.34 -29.12 5.18
C ILE A 8 -31.67 -29.37 6.67
N HIS A 9 -30.77 -30.05 7.36
CA HIS A 9 -30.84 -30.26 8.81
C HIS A 9 -29.77 -29.42 9.52
N SER A 10 -30.16 -28.26 10.05
CA SER A 10 -29.26 -27.33 10.73
C SER A 10 -29.15 -27.63 12.23
N LEU A 11 -28.04 -27.23 12.85
CA LEU A 11 -27.87 -27.22 14.31
C LEU A 11 -28.74 -26.15 15.00
N ASP A 12 -29.22 -25.14 14.27
CA ASP A 12 -30.23 -24.19 14.78
C ASP A 12 -31.64 -24.71 14.44
N PRO A 13 -32.48 -25.09 15.44
CA PRO A 13 -33.81 -25.61 15.21
C PRO A 13 -34.74 -24.65 14.46
N ARG A 14 -34.46 -23.33 14.49
CA ARG A 14 -35.24 -22.34 13.72
C ARG A 14 -35.05 -22.53 12.23
N VAL A 15 -33.84 -22.88 11.80
CA VAL A 15 -33.51 -23.10 10.39
C VAL A 15 -34.11 -24.41 9.91
N THR A 16 -34.08 -25.47 10.71
CA THR A 16 -34.71 -26.76 10.37
C THR A 16 -36.24 -26.63 10.22
N ARG A 17 -36.89 -25.76 10.99
CA ARG A 17 -38.34 -25.49 10.85
C ARG A 17 -38.72 -24.76 9.56
N LEU A 18 -37.77 -24.18 8.84
CA LEU A 18 -38.04 -23.48 7.58
C LEU A 18 -38.18 -24.43 6.40
N HIS A 19 -37.88 -25.73 6.54
CA HIS A 19 -37.97 -26.73 5.47
C HIS A 19 -37.29 -26.26 4.18
N ILE A 20 -36.09 -25.68 4.31
CA ILE A 20 -35.31 -25.21 3.17
C ILE A 20 -34.85 -26.44 2.39
N GLU A 21 -35.14 -26.49 1.09
CA GLU A 21 -34.68 -27.55 0.19
C GLU A 21 -33.15 -27.64 0.24
N ALA A 22 -32.62 -28.86 0.22
CA ALA A 22 -31.19 -29.08 0.16
C ALA A 22 -30.65 -28.51 -1.16
N GLU A 23 -29.70 -27.58 -1.06
CA GLU A 23 -28.98 -27.10 -2.23
C GLU A 23 -28.19 -28.26 -2.86
N ALA A 24 -28.07 -28.24 -4.19
CA ALA A 24 -27.16 -29.16 -4.89
C ALA A 24 -25.73 -29.03 -4.32
N GLU A 25 -24.96 -30.12 -4.37
CA GLU A 25 -23.55 -30.11 -3.98
C GLU A 25 -22.83 -28.93 -4.65
N GLN A 26 -22.39 -27.97 -3.85
CA GLN A 26 -21.66 -26.80 -4.35
C GLN A 26 -20.31 -27.28 -4.89
N GLU A 27 -20.01 -26.94 -6.15
CA GLU A 27 -18.69 -27.20 -6.71
C GLU A 27 -17.61 -26.53 -5.86
N GLN A 28 -16.55 -27.26 -5.53
CA GLN A 28 -15.42 -26.68 -4.82
C GLN A 28 -14.81 -25.58 -5.68
N LYS A 29 -14.67 -24.38 -5.10
CA LYS A 29 -14.01 -23.28 -5.78
C LYS A 29 -12.61 -23.69 -6.23
N PRO A 30 -12.16 -23.25 -7.42
CA PRO A 30 -10.80 -23.51 -7.84
C PRO A 30 -9.82 -22.88 -6.84
N GLN A 31 -8.63 -23.48 -6.74
CA GLN A 31 -7.57 -22.91 -5.91
C GLN A 31 -7.23 -21.50 -6.41
N LEU A 32 -7.01 -20.58 -5.48
CA LEU A 32 -6.71 -19.16 -5.75
C LEU A 32 -7.84 -18.38 -6.46
N ASP A 33 -9.10 -18.78 -6.28
CA ASP A 33 -10.29 -18.00 -6.66
C ASP A 33 -10.55 -16.81 -5.70
N GLN A 34 -9.56 -15.92 -5.59
CA GLN A 34 -9.62 -14.71 -4.77
C GLN A 34 -9.22 -13.51 -5.62
N LEU A 35 -9.72 -12.34 -5.25
CA LEU A 35 -9.29 -11.09 -5.89
C LEU A 35 -7.78 -10.87 -5.65
N GLU A 36 -7.14 -10.27 -6.64
CA GLU A 36 -5.71 -10.03 -6.61
C GLU A 36 -5.36 -8.97 -5.57
N THR A 37 -4.17 -9.07 -4.98
CA THR A 37 -3.66 -8.09 -4.02
C THR A 37 -2.88 -6.98 -4.74
N TYR A 38 -3.13 -5.75 -4.29
CA TYR A 38 -2.47 -4.54 -4.75
C TYR A 38 -1.91 -3.76 -3.56
N GLU A 39 -0.68 -3.29 -3.70
CA GLU A 39 0.00 -2.41 -2.74
C GLU A 39 -0.35 -0.95 -3.04
N VAL A 40 -0.76 -0.22 -2.00
CA VAL A 40 -1.15 1.19 -2.10
C VAL A 40 -0.09 2.08 -1.49
N PHE A 41 0.32 3.10 -2.24
CA PHE A 41 1.21 4.16 -1.76
C PHE A 41 0.48 5.49 -1.92
N HIS A 42 0.54 6.37 -0.93
CA HIS A 42 -0.07 7.70 -1.03
C HIS A 42 0.95 8.81 -0.78
N GLN A 43 0.70 9.97 -1.37
CA GLN A 43 1.43 11.18 -1.11
C GLN A 43 0.60 12.05 -0.18
N GLN A 44 1.07 12.26 1.06
CA GLN A 44 0.33 13.05 2.04
C GLN A 44 0.26 14.55 1.71
N LYS A 45 1.29 15.07 1.04
CA LYS A 45 1.44 16.46 0.65
C LYS A 45 2.18 16.55 -0.68
N GLU A 46 1.79 17.51 -1.51
CA GLU A 46 2.41 17.75 -2.81
C GLU A 46 3.93 17.89 -2.70
N GLY A 47 4.65 17.18 -3.56
CA GLY A 47 6.12 17.14 -3.58
C GLY A 47 6.78 16.29 -2.49
N LYS A 48 6.01 15.61 -1.62
CA LYS A 48 6.57 14.58 -0.72
C LYS A 48 6.65 13.24 -1.42
N ALA A 49 7.55 12.38 -0.93
CA ALA A 49 7.63 11.02 -1.42
C ALA A 49 6.35 10.23 -1.11
N PHE A 50 5.98 9.33 -2.02
CA PHE A 50 4.91 8.37 -1.81
C PHE A 50 5.31 7.37 -0.72
N SER A 51 4.43 7.15 0.24
CA SER A 51 4.64 6.19 1.32
C SER A 51 3.61 5.08 1.26
N TYR A 52 4.06 3.85 1.48
CA TYR A 52 3.20 2.69 1.59
C TYR A 52 2.20 2.83 2.74
N VAL A 53 0.94 2.53 2.47
CA VAL A 53 -0.16 2.63 3.47
C VAL A 53 -0.84 1.30 3.75
N GLY A 54 -0.70 0.34 2.86
CA GLY A 54 -1.24 -1.01 3.03
C GLY A 54 -1.78 -1.61 1.74
N PRO A 55 -2.25 -2.86 1.80
CA PRO A 55 -2.78 -3.56 0.65
C PRO A 55 -4.30 -3.42 0.51
N VAL A 56 -4.79 -3.59 -0.71
CA VAL A 56 -6.21 -3.77 -1.04
C VAL A 56 -6.38 -4.97 -1.99
N HIS A 57 -7.60 -5.48 -2.11
CA HIS A 57 -7.92 -6.57 -3.03
C HIS A 57 -8.89 -6.08 -4.09
N GLY A 58 -8.57 -6.29 -5.37
CA GLY A 58 -9.33 -5.76 -6.49
C GLY A 58 -9.38 -6.74 -7.66
N ALA A 59 -10.39 -6.58 -8.51
CA ALA A 59 -10.46 -7.33 -9.77
C ALA A 59 -9.47 -6.79 -10.83
N ASN A 60 -9.09 -5.52 -10.71
CA ASN A 60 -8.10 -4.83 -11.54
C ASN A 60 -7.53 -3.62 -10.77
N GLU A 61 -6.56 -2.91 -11.35
CA GLU A 61 -5.93 -1.73 -10.73
C GLU A 61 -6.88 -0.55 -10.49
N GLU A 62 -7.91 -0.35 -11.32
CA GLU A 62 -8.88 0.74 -11.16
C GLU A 62 -9.78 0.53 -9.93
N ILE A 63 -10.27 -0.70 -9.74
CA ILE A 63 -11.05 -1.08 -8.55
C ILE A 63 -10.16 -1.03 -7.30
N ALA A 64 -8.91 -1.48 -7.41
CA ALA A 64 -7.95 -1.35 -6.33
C ALA A 64 -7.68 0.12 -5.97
N PHE A 65 -7.55 1.01 -6.95
CA PHE A 65 -7.44 2.46 -6.72
C PHE A 65 -8.64 3.01 -5.96
N LEU A 66 -9.87 2.68 -6.38
CA LEU A 66 -11.08 3.15 -5.71
C LEU A 66 -11.10 2.70 -4.23
N PHE A 67 -10.78 1.43 -3.96
CA PHE A 67 -10.71 0.92 -2.59
C PHE A 67 -9.57 1.55 -1.80
N GLY A 68 -8.40 1.75 -2.40
CA GLY A 68 -7.26 2.42 -1.80
C GLY A 68 -7.60 3.85 -1.38
N LYS A 69 -8.26 4.61 -2.26
CA LYS A 69 -8.76 5.96 -1.99
C LYS A 69 -9.72 5.95 -0.79
N GLU A 70 -10.76 5.12 -0.82
CA GLU A 70 -11.76 5.10 0.25
C GLU A 70 -11.17 4.65 1.61
N GLN A 71 -10.21 3.73 1.59
CA GLN A 71 -9.57 3.20 2.79
C GLN A 71 -8.53 4.17 3.37
N TYR A 72 -7.67 4.76 2.51
CA TYR A 72 -6.46 5.44 2.95
C TYR A 72 -6.46 6.96 2.74
N SER A 73 -7.34 7.53 1.92
CA SER A 73 -7.38 8.98 1.69
C SER A 73 -8.68 9.65 2.14
N ARG A 74 -9.75 8.90 2.41
CA ARG A 74 -11.04 9.48 2.84
C ARG A 74 -10.95 10.39 4.07
N ARG A 75 -9.98 10.16 4.96
CA ARG A 75 -9.82 10.93 6.21
C ARG A 75 -8.39 11.36 6.49
N ALA A 76 -7.49 11.14 5.54
CA ALA A 76 -6.09 11.51 5.64
C ALA A 76 -5.76 12.47 4.51
N ALA A 77 -4.86 13.42 4.76
CA ALA A 77 -4.33 14.27 3.71
C ALA A 77 -3.71 13.39 2.61
N CYS A 78 -4.12 13.65 1.38
CA CYS A 78 -3.69 12.91 0.19
C CYS A 78 -3.69 13.86 -0.99
N THR A 79 -2.61 13.84 -1.77
CA THR A 79 -2.46 14.61 -3.01
C THR A 79 -2.17 13.72 -4.21
N GLY A 80 -1.93 12.43 -3.98
CA GLY A 80 -1.79 11.44 -5.03
C GLY A 80 -1.71 10.02 -4.46
N MET A 81 -1.96 9.03 -5.30
CA MET A 81 -1.92 7.62 -4.95
C MET A 81 -1.33 6.79 -6.08
N TRP A 82 -0.50 5.81 -5.73
CA TRP A 82 0.02 4.80 -6.62
C TRP A 82 -0.50 3.43 -6.24
N ILE A 83 -0.85 2.64 -7.24
CA ILE A 83 -1.34 1.29 -7.10
C ILE A 83 -0.43 0.35 -7.88
N VAL A 84 0.01 -0.71 -7.22
CA VAL A 84 0.91 -1.71 -7.82
C VAL A 84 0.40 -3.09 -7.47
N LYS A 85 0.26 -3.98 -8.46
CA LYS A 85 -0.09 -5.38 -8.19
C LYS A 85 1.03 -6.04 -7.39
N THR A 86 0.72 -6.74 -6.29
CA THR A 86 1.73 -7.33 -5.39
C THR A 86 2.72 -8.23 -6.12
N GLN A 87 2.26 -8.97 -7.15
CA GLN A 87 3.11 -9.85 -7.97
C GLN A 87 4.17 -9.11 -8.80
N ARG A 88 4.06 -7.78 -8.96
CA ARG A 88 5.01 -6.92 -9.70
C ARG A 88 5.97 -6.17 -8.77
N VAL A 89 5.92 -6.44 -7.47
CA VAL A 89 6.85 -5.86 -6.49
C VAL A 89 7.99 -6.84 -6.25
N PHE A 90 9.19 -6.48 -6.70
CA PHE A 90 10.39 -7.19 -6.29
C PHE A 90 10.80 -6.74 -4.90
N VAL A 91 10.93 -7.68 -3.96
CA VAL A 91 11.20 -7.41 -2.55
C VAL A 91 12.52 -8.04 -2.14
N THR A 92 13.42 -7.24 -1.57
CA THR A 92 14.68 -7.78 -1.02
C THR A 92 14.45 -8.50 0.31
N PRO A 93 15.41 -9.31 0.78
CA PRO A 93 15.45 -9.71 2.18
C PRO A 93 15.53 -8.51 3.12
N TYR A 94 15.15 -8.71 4.38
CA TYR A 94 15.30 -7.70 5.42
C TYR A 94 16.62 -7.89 6.17
N VAL A 95 17.30 -6.79 6.49
CA VAL A 95 18.48 -6.76 7.37
C VAL A 95 18.18 -6.09 8.71
N ASP A 96 19.15 -6.00 9.60
CA ASP A 96 19.00 -5.37 10.92
C ASP A 96 18.85 -3.85 10.81
N ASP A 97 18.20 -3.23 11.79
CA ASP A 97 17.91 -1.79 11.83
C ASP A 97 19.14 -0.87 11.74
N ASN A 98 20.33 -1.40 12.01
CA ASN A 98 21.60 -0.66 11.96
C ASN A 98 22.45 -0.98 10.71
N THR A 99 21.90 -1.74 9.77
CA THR A 99 22.61 -2.19 8.57
C THR A 99 21.82 -1.84 7.31
N SER A 100 22.50 -1.69 6.18
CA SER A 100 21.84 -1.48 4.89
C SER A 100 21.89 -2.75 4.06
N PHE A 101 20.75 -3.13 3.46
CA PHE A 101 20.68 -4.25 2.54
C PHE A 101 21.69 -4.10 1.38
N TYR A 102 21.91 -2.87 0.92
CA TYR A 102 22.88 -2.56 -0.13
C TYR A 102 24.32 -3.00 0.17
N ASP A 103 24.70 -3.13 1.44
CA ASP A 103 26.04 -3.59 1.84
C ASP A 103 26.22 -5.09 1.59
N THR A 104 25.11 -5.84 1.49
CA THR A 104 25.10 -7.29 1.20
C THR A 104 25.04 -7.62 -0.29
N LEU A 105 24.80 -6.61 -1.16
CA LEU A 105 24.73 -6.82 -2.59
C LEU A 105 26.09 -7.21 -3.16
N GLN A 106 26.09 -8.33 -3.88
CA GLN A 106 27.20 -8.73 -4.72
C GLN A 106 27.13 -8.00 -6.06
N GLU A 107 28.30 -7.72 -6.64
CA GLU A 107 28.38 -7.20 -8.00
C GLU A 107 27.98 -8.30 -8.98
N LEU A 108 27.00 -7.98 -9.82
CA LEU A 108 26.54 -8.87 -10.88
C LEU A 108 27.39 -8.64 -12.12
N ALA A 109 27.75 -9.72 -12.80
CA ALA A 109 28.27 -9.62 -14.16
C ALA A 109 27.16 -9.10 -15.08
N VAL A 110 27.47 -8.09 -15.89
CA VAL A 110 26.51 -7.47 -16.80
C VAL A 110 25.99 -8.51 -17.80
N THR A 111 24.71 -8.90 -17.68
CA THR A 111 24.00 -9.65 -18.72
C THR A 111 23.38 -8.66 -19.72
N PRO A 112 23.68 -8.74 -21.03
CA PRO A 112 23.34 -7.66 -21.97
C PRO A 112 21.92 -7.67 -22.56
N GLU A 113 21.03 -8.57 -22.17
CA GLU A 113 19.92 -8.97 -23.06
C GLU A 113 18.56 -8.26 -22.89
N GLU A 114 18.37 -7.40 -21.88
CA GLU A 114 17.08 -6.72 -21.69
C GLU A 114 17.11 -5.24 -22.10
N THR A 115 15.98 -4.75 -22.60
CA THR A 115 15.76 -3.33 -22.93
C THR A 115 15.78 -2.48 -21.67
N GLU A 116 16.33 -1.27 -21.77
CA GLU A 116 16.29 -0.31 -20.66
C GLU A 116 14.87 0.15 -20.36
N GLN A 117 14.50 0.10 -19.08
CA GLN A 117 13.25 0.61 -18.56
C GLN A 117 13.48 1.31 -17.22
N THR A 118 12.48 2.06 -16.76
CA THR A 118 12.55 2.76 -15.49
C THR A 118 11.93 1.93 -14.37
N TYR A 119 12.50 2.04 -13.19
CA TYR A 119 12.06 1.37 -11.97
C TYR A 119 11.90 2.37 -10.84
N GLU A 120 10.82 2.23 -10.08
CA GLU A 120 10.57 2.95 -8.84
C GLU A 120 11.19 2.19 -7.66
N ILE A 121 11.98 2.91 -6.86
CA ILE A 121 12.69 2.34 -5.72
C ILE A 121 12.05 2.85 -4.44
N PHE A 122 11.69 1.95 -3.53
CA PHE A 122 11.19 2.29 -2.21
C PHE A 122 12.11 1.76 -1.13
N HIS A 123 12.48 2.62 -0.19
CA HIS A 123 13.31 2.25 0.96
C HIS A 123 12.48 2.10 2.20
N LEU A 124 12.74 1.02 2.92
CA LEU A 124 12.41 0.93 4.33
C LEU A 124 13.65 1.27 5.13
N LYS A 125 13.60 2.33 5.95
CA LYS A 125 14.73 2.75 6.78
C LYS A 125 14.81 2.05 8.13
N LYS A 126 13.68 1.53 8.61
CA LYS A 126 13.57 0.86 9.91
C LYS A 126 12.41 -0.12 9.89
N ARG A 127 12.56 -1.29 10.53
CA ARG A 127 11.46 -2.26 10.64
C ARG A 127 10.24 -1.65 11.35
N GLY A 128 9.05 -2.04 10.90
CA GLY A 128 7.78 -1.52 11.41
C GLY A 128 7.43 -0.10 10.96
N LYS A 129 8.24 0.53 10.10
CA LYS A 129 7.86 1.74 9.35
C LYS A 129 7.35 1.35 7.96
N ALA A 130 6.85 2.34 7.23
CA ALA A 130 6.43 2.17 5.85
C ALA A 130 7.62 2.30 4.90
N HIS A 131 7.57 1.57 3.79
CA HIS A 131 8.41 1.84 2.62
C HIS A 131 8.04 3.21 2.04
N VAL A 132 9.06 3.99 1.69
CA VAL A 132 8.90 5.32 1.14
C VAL A 132 9.66 5.39 -0.18
N HIS A 133 9.05 5.97 -1.21
CA HIS A 133 9.67 6.16 -2.51
C HIS A 133 10.96 6.99 -2.34
N ALA A 134 12.07 6.41 -2.75
CA ALA A 134 13.39 7.00 -2.66
C ALA A 134 13.80 7.69 -3.97
N GLY A 135 13.27 7.21 -5.10
CA GLY A 135 13.53 7.76 -6.42
C GLY A 135 13.31 6.75 -7.53
N THR A 136 13.56 7.21 -8.75
CA THR A 136 13.42 6.42 -9.98
C THR A 136 14.81 6.15 -10.55
N VAL A 137 15.03 4.95 -11.08
CA VAL A 137 16.30 4.54 -11.71
C VAL A 137 16.03 3.91 -13.07
N THR A 138 16.97 4.07 -14.00
CA THR A 138 16.95 3.35 -15.28
C THR A 138 17.84 2.13 -15.18
N ALA A 139 17.29 0.97 -15.54
CA ALA A 139 18.01 -0.29 -15.54
C ALA A 139 17.38 -1.26 -16.55
N ARG A 140 17.99 -2.41 -16.74
CA ARG A 140 17.50 -3.48 -17.62
C ARG A 140 16.77 -4.54 -16.81
N SER A 141 17.27 -4.87 -15.62
CA SER A 141 16.64 -5.81 -14.69
C SER A 141 16.40 -5.23 -13.29
N TYR A 142 15.58 -5.90 -12.48
CA TYR A 142 15.37 -5.57 -11.07
C TYR A 142 16.67 -5.57 -10.25
N GLU A 143 17.57 -6.52 -10.53
CA GLU A 143 18.83 -6.63 -9.81
C GLU A 143 19.81 -5.51 -10.19
N GLN A 144 19.86 -5.14 -11.48
CA GLN A 144 20.64 -3.98 -11.93
C GLN A 144 20.05 -2.69 -11.35
N ALA A 145 18.72 -2.57 -11.25
CA ALA A 145 18.07 -1.42 -10.63
C ALA A 145 18.53 -1.25 -9.17
N LEU A 146 18.72 -2.33 -8.40
CA LEU A 146 19.28 -2.28 -7.05
C LEU A 146 20.72 -1.77 -7.03
N GLN A 147 21.56 -2.16 -8.00
CA GLN A 147 22.94 -1.66 -8.09
C GLN A 147 22.99 -0.18 -8.43
N VAL A 148 22.18 0.27 -9.38
CA VAL A 148 22.06 1.69 -9.73
C VAL A 148 21.54 2.46 -8.52
N ALA A 149 20.51 1.96 -7.84
CA ALA A 149 19.96 2.59 -6.64
C ALA A 149 20.94 2.63 -5.47
N LYS A 150 21.84 1.64 -5.33
CA LYS A 150 22.95 1.67 -4.36
C LYS A 150 23.91 2.83 -4.64
N GLN A 151 24.15 3.16 -5.90
CA GLN A 151 25.07 4.22 -6.28
C GLN A 151 24.43 5.62 -6.18
N THR A 152 23.15 5.75 -6.54
CA THR A 152 22.49 7.05 -6.69
C THR A 152 21.55 7.44 -5.54
N LEU A 153 20.91 6.46 -4.88
CA LEU A 153 19.82 6.70 -3.90
C LEU A 153 20.15 6.20 -2.49
N ASN A 154 21.34 5.66 -2.24
CA ASN A 154 21.67 5.03 -0.95
C ASN A 154 21.72 6.06 0.20
N THR A 155 20.73 5.99 1.09
CA THR A 155 20.65 6.81 2.30
C THR A 155 20.55 5.92 3.55
N PRO A 156 21.69 5.36 4.03
CA PRO A 156 21.70 4.38 5.11
C PRO A 156 21.14 4.94 6.43
N PRO A 157 20.50 4.11 7.29
CA PRO A 157 20.25 2.68 7.08
C PRO A 157 19.07 2.43 6.11
N VAL A 158 19.21 1.40 5.27
CA VAL A 158 18.16 0.89 4.36
C VAL A 158 17.94 -0.59 4.63
N VAL A 159 16.98 -0.93 5.49
CA VAL A 159 16.77 -2.29 5.99
C VAL A 159 16.10 -3.21 4.98
N ASN A 160 15.38 -2.65 4.02
CA ASN A 160 14.68 -3.38 2.96
C ASN A 160 14.43 -2.45 1.76
N VAL A 161 14.41 -3.01 0.55
CA VAL A 161 14.15 -2.28 -0.69
C VAL A 161 13.04 -3.00 -1.47
N TRP A 162 12.07 -2.21 -1.95
CA TRP A 162 11.14 -2.66 -2.98
C TRP A 162 11.50 -2.01 -4.31
N VAL A 163 11.42 -2.79 -5.38
CA VAL A 163 11.67 -2.35 -6.75
C VAL A 163 10.45 -2.70 -7.59
N VAL A 164 9.93 -1.71 -8.31
CA VAL A 164 8.74 -1.85 -9.15
C VAL A 164 9.03 -1.27 -10.53
N ALA A 165 8.70 -1.98 -11.60
CA ALA A 165 8.81 -1.41 -12.94
C ALA A 165 7.82 -0.25 -13.11
N SER A 166 8.26 0.91 -13.61
CA SER A 166 7.43 2.11 -13.69
C SER A 166 6.16 1.92 -14.54
N GLN A 167 6.18 0.99 -15.49
CA GLN A 167 5.03 0.64 -16.35
C GLN A 167 3.93 -0.14 -15.60
N ASP A 168 4.28 -0.79 -14.48
CA ASP A 168 3.35 -1.59 -13.67
C ASP A 168 2.72 -0.75 -12.54
N VAL A 169 2.96 0.56 -12.51
CA VAL A 169 2.42 1.50 -11.52
C VAL A 169 1.30 2.32 -12.14
N LEU A 170 0.07 2.11 -11.66
CA LEU A 170 -1.02 3.05 -11.89
C LEU A 170 -0.80 4.27 -11.01
N ARG A 171 -0.73 5.47 -11.61
CA ARG A 171 -0.44 6.73 -10.91
C ARG A 171 -1.63 7.67 -11.01
N GLU A 172 -2.14 8.09 -9.86
CA GLU A 172 -3.20 9.09 -9.77
C GLU A 172 -2.75 10.28 -8.92
N GLU A 173 -2.29 11.33 -9.59
CA GLU A 173 -1.68 12.52 -8.97
C GLU A 173 -2.27 13.84 -9.47
N GLN A 174 -2.96 13.82 -10.62
CA GLN A 174 -3.34 15.03 -11.34
C GLN A 174 -4.63 15.64 -10.79
N GLU A 175 -5.60 14.79 -10.44
CA GLU A 175 -6.90 15.26 -10.01
C GLU A 175 -6.88 15.54 -8.50
N LYS A 176 -6.88 16.83 -8.13
CA LYS A 176 -6.82 17.22 -6.72
C LYS A 176 -8.18 17.13 -6.01
N ASP A 177 -9.26 17.29 -6.77
CA ASP A 177 -10.62 17.40 -6.21
C ASP A 177 -11.14 16.06 -5.66
N ILE A 178 -10.69 14.93 -6.23
CA ILE A 178 -11.06 13.58 -5.75
C ILE A 178 -10.61 13.31 -4.31
N TRP A 179 -9.62 14.04 -3.80
CA TRP A 179 -9.10 13.88 -2.44
C TRP A 179 -9.88 14.71 -1.41
N LEU A 180 -10.66 15.71 -1.84
CA LEU A 180 -11.39 16.63 -0.97
C LEU A 180 -12.75 16.06 -0.52
N THR A 181 -12.73 14.94 0.20
CA THR A 181 -13.96 14.18 0.50
C THR A 181 -14.81 14.75 1.64
N THR A 182 -14.22 15.39 2.66
CA THR A 182 -14.97 15.95 3.81
C THR A 182 -14.43 17.31 4.30
N PRO A 183 -14.49 18.38 3.48
CA PRO A 183 -13.92 19.70 3.81
C PRO A 183 -14.56 20.38 5.05
N GLU A 184 -15.78 19.99 5.41
CA GLU A 184 -16.54 20.53 6.54
C GLU A 184 -16.07 19.99 7.89
N LYS A 185 -15.37 18.84 7.93
CA LYS A 185 -15.02 18.14 9.18
C LYS A 185 -13.69 18.57 9.79
N LYS A 186 -13.42 19.89 9.78
CA LYS A 186 -12.16 20.48 10.26
C LYS A 186 -11.83 20.11 11.71
N TYR A 187 -12.85 19.92 12.57
CA TYR A 187 -12.68 19.51 13.96
C TYR A 187 -11.95 18.16 14.14
N ARG A 188 -11.71 17.39 13.09
CA ARG A 188 -10.97 16.13 13.18
C ARG A 188 -9.46 16.31 12.99
N GLU A 189 -9.05 17.42 12.39
CA GLU A 189 -7.64 17.75 12.17
C GLU A 189 -7.03 18.31 13.44
N ALA A 190 -5.85 17.82 13.83
CA ALA A 190 -5.12 18.36 14.98
C ALA A 190 -4.90 19.88 14.85
N THR A 191 -4.70 20.36 13.61
CA THR A 191 -4.52 21.78 13.27
C THR A 191 -5.73 22.65 13.60
N ALA A 192 -6.94 22.09 13.64
CA ALA A 192 -8.14 22.86 14.02
C ALA A 192 -8.17 23.19 15.51
N TYR A 193 -7.43 22.44 16.33
CA TYR A 193 -7.27 22.73 17.73
C TYR A 193 -6.02 23.59 17.94
N ARG A 194 -6.23 24.88 18.24
CA ARG A 194 -5.16 25.83 18.64
C ARG A 194 -4.63 25.52 20.06
N VAL A 195 -4.20 24.29 20.29
CA VAL A 195 -3.68 23.83 21.58
C VAL A 195 -2.34 24.49 21.89
N GLN A 196 -1.48 24.65 20.87
CA GLN A 196 -0.18 25.29 21.03
C GLN A 196 -0.32 26.73 21.55
N ASP A 197 -1.21 27.54 20.95
CA ASP A 197 -1.50 28.89 21.42
C ASP A 197 -1.94 28.93 22.90
N LYS A 198 -2.72 27.94 23.35
CA LYS A 198 -3.15 27.82 24.75
C LYS A 198 -1.97 27.47 25.67
N ILE A 199 -1.09 26.56 25.23
CA ILE A 199 0.11 26.17 25.97
C ILE A 199 1.07 27.36 26.10
N ASP A 200 1.30 28.08 25.00
CA ASP A 200 2.24 29.20 24.97
C ASP A 200 1.74 30.35 25.85
N ARG A 201 0.43 30.66 25.81
CA ARG A 201 -0.18 31.63 26.72
C ARG A 201 -0.02 31.22 28.19
N PHE A 202 -0.28 29.95 28.52
CA PHE A 202 -0.12 29.44 29.89
C PHE A 202 1.34 29.52 30.39
N LYS A 203 2.32 29.21 29.53
CA LYS A 203 3.74 29.34 29.85
C LYS A 203 4.14 30.80 30.09
N ALA A 204 3.63 31.73 29.29
CA ALA A 204 3.89 33.16 29.46
C ALA A 204 3.35 33.69 30.79
N GLU A 205 2.14 33.29 31.19
CA GLU A 205 1.54 33.65 32.49
C GLU A 205 2.36 33.11 33.68
N ARG A 206 2.93 31.91 33.56
CA ARG A 206 3.78 31.29 34.60
C ARG A 206 5.17 31.90 34.72
N GLN A 207 5.72 32.46 33.64
CA GLN A 207 7.00 33.17 33.66
C GLN A 207 6.89 34.61 34.16
N ALA A 208 5.67 35.18 34.12
CA ALA A 208 5.37 36.51 34.62
C ALA A 208 5.01 36.56 36.12
N GLN A 209 4.90 35.40 36.78
CA GLN A 209 4.76 35.23 38.24
C GLN A 209 6.11 34.95 38.88
#